data_AF-C0VIZ6-F1
#
_entry.id   AF-C0VIZ6-F1
#
_cell.length_a   1.000
_cell.length_b   1.000
_cell.length_c   1.000
_cell.angle_alpha   90.00
_cell.angle_beta   90.00
_cell.angle_gamma   90.00
#
_symmetry.space_group_name_H-M   'P 1'
#
loop_
_entity.id
_entity.type
_entity.pdbx_description
1 polymer ?
#
loop_
_entity_poly.entity_id
_entity_poly.type
_entity_poly.pdbx_seq_one_letter_code
_entity_poly.pdbx_strand_id
1 'polypeptide(L)'
;MNMALEFKTASKSAHLTPEQVAEFGRRVEAIRLEVMQNLGEQDSKYIYKVRNFVRYTEIASRSMLMFGGWIPPVWLVGTAMLGVSKIVENMELGHNVMHGQFDWLNDPSLRGEDYDWDNTCSGNDWRYTHNYMHHTYTNIVGKDHDVGYGILRVSEDQKWEVRHLANIPLALQLMFFFQWYVGVQNLHLEDALVYKTKTWKQVWADAAEFRKKAKRQVLKDYVFFPAIATINFIPVLAGNAVANIIRNLWSSAVIFNGHFTEDAETFEADNTENETKAEWYLRQIRGSSNFTGGKWMHFMSGNLSHQIEHHLFPDMPANRYEEVAPKIRALCAEYGINYNEANFMKQFWTVWVRLAKCSLPNDVGSHLAQAISKLKAKLKFA
;
A
#
# COMPACT_ATOMS: atom_id res chain seq x y z
N MET A 1 -33.75 8.92 -8.12
CA MET A 1 -32.89 10.12 -8.09
C MET A 1 -31.49 9.62 -7.79
N ASN A 2 -30.57 9.80 -8.74
CA ASN A 2 -29.15 9.51 -8.53
C ASN A 2 -28.66 10.53 -7.51
N MET A 3 -28.43 10.12 -6.26
CA MET A 3 -27.68 10.98 -5.36
C MET A 3 -26.23 10.86 -5.75
N ALA A 4 -25.63 11.98 -6.15
CA ALA A 4 -24.19 12.09 -6.36
C ALA A 4 -23.47 11.73 -5.06
N LEU A 5 -22.26 11.17 -5.16
CA LEU A 5 -21.39 10.96 -4.00
C LEU A 5 -21.25 12.25 -3.19
N GLU A 6 -21.61 12.20 -1.90
CA GLU A 6 -21.47 13.32 -0.99
C GLU A 6 -20.02 13.42 -0.50
N PHE A 7 -19.26 14.30 -1.13
CA PHE A 7 -17.92 14.62 -0.70
C PHE A 7 -17.93 15.54 0.52
N LYS A 8 -17.01 15.31 1.48
CA LYS A 8 -16.92 16.11 2.71
C LYS A 8 -16.73 17.60 2.41
N THR A 9 -17.45 18.44 3.15
CA THR A 9 -17.41 19.92 3.03
C THR A 9 -16.05 20.53 3.39
N ALA A 10 -15.18 19.80 4.10
CA ALA A 10 -13.81 20.21 4.42
C ALA A 10 -12.77 19.78 3.35
N SER A 11 -13.21 19.26 2.20
CA SER A 11 -12.31 18.83 1.13
C SER A 11 -11.55 20.00 0.51
N LYS A 12 -10.30 19.74 0.10
CA LYS A 12 -9.50 20.65 -0.74
C LYS A 12 -9.92 20.64 -2.21
N SER A 13 -10.71 19.66 -2.62
CA SER A 13 -11.20 19.52 -4.00
C SER A 13 -12.51 20.27 -4.19
N ALA A 14 -12.66 20.93 -5.33
CA ALA A 14 -13.90 21.58 -5.72
C ALA A 14 -15.05 20.58 -5.88
N HIS A 15 -16.28 21.05 -5.63
CA HIS A 15 -17.49 20.32 -6.01
C HIS A 15 -17.79 20.55 -7.49
N LEU A 16 -17.91 19.47 -8.24
CA LEU A 16 -18.20 19.48 -9.68
C LEU A 16 -19.68 19.22 -9.94
N THR A 17 -20.24 19.83 -10.99
CA THR A 17 -21.59 19.46 -11.48
C THR A 17 -21.56 18.06 -12.10
N PRO A 18 -22.71 17.36 -12.21
CA PRO A 18 -22.77 16.05 -12.86
C PRO A 18 -22.17 16.03 -14.28
N GLU A 19 -22.36 17.10 -15.06
CA GLU A 19 -21.80 17.25 -16.40
C GLU A 19 -20.28 17.41 -16.36
N GLN A 20 -19.76 18.17 -15.40
CA GLN A 20 -18.32 18.32 -15.20
C GLN A 20 -17.67 17.01 -14.76
N VAL A 21 -18.32 16.25 -13.87
CA VAL A 21 -17.87 14.91 -13.45
C VAL A 21 -17.81 13.98 -14.65
N ALA A 22 -18.88 13.90 -15.44
CA ALA A 22 -18.92 13.08 -16.64
C ALA A 22 -17.80 13.45 -17.62
N GLU A 23 -17.60 14.75 -17.88
CA GLU A 23 -16.53 15.22 -18.76
C GLU A 23 -15.13 14.89 -18.22
N PHE A 24 -14.91 15.10 -16.93
CA PHE A 24 -13.66 14.74 -16.27
C PHE A 24 -13.36 13.25 -16.46
N GLY A 25 -14.34 12.39 -16.21
CA GLY A 25 -14.20 10.95 -16.42
C GLY A 25 -13.88 10.56 -17.86
N ARG A 26 -14.51 11.20 -18.86
CA ARG A 26 -14.18 10.97 -20.28
C ARG A 26 -12.73 11.35 -20.58
N ARG A 27 -12.23 12.46 -20.02
CA ARG A 27 -10.85 12.92 -20.24
C ARG A 27 -9.82 12.05 -19.53
N VAL A 28 -10.11 11.56 -18.34
CA VAL A 28 -9.28 10.54 -17.64
C VAL A 28 -9.19 9.27 -18.50
N GLU A 29 -10.31 8.79 -19.04
CA GLU A 29 -10.32 7.61 -19.91
C GLU A 29 -9.55 7.84 -21.21
N ALA A 30 -9.65 9.03 -21.82
CA ALA A 30 -8.87 9.36 -23.01
C ALA A 30 -7.35 9.29 -22.75
N ILE A 31 -6.89 9.78 -21.60
CA ILE A 31 -5.48 9.68 -21.18
C ILE A 31 -5.06 8.21 -21.03
N ARG A 32 -5.90 7.38 -20.39
CA ARG A 32 -5.66 5.94 -20.26
C ARG A 32 -5.48 5.28 -21.62
N LEU A 33 -6.43 5.49 -22.53
CA LEU A 33 -6.43 4.87 -23.85
C LEU A 33 -5.21 5.30 -24.68
N GLU A 34 -4.84 6.58 -24.65
CA GLU A 34 -3.67 7.10 -25.34
C GLU A 34 -2.38 6.35 -24.94
N VAL A 35 -2.20 6.09 -23.64
CA VAL A 35 -1.00 5.40 -23.14
C VAL A 35 -1.07 3.89 -23.39
N MET A 36 -2.22 3.28 -23.13
CA MET A 36 -2.41 1.83 -23.31
C MET A 36 -2.30 1.38 -24.78
N GLN A 37 -2.67 2.23 -25.74
CA GLN A 37 -2.51 1.94 -27.16
C GLN A 37 -1.04 1.97 -27.62
N ASN A 38 -0.16 2.61 -26.85
CA ASN A 38 1.26 2.76 -27.15
C ASN A 38 2.16 1.79 -26.37
N LEU A 39 1.59 0.74 -25.78
CA LEU A 39 2.36 -0.33 -25.16
C LEU A 39 3.14 -1.12 -26.22
N GLY A 40 4.38 -1.51 -25.90
CA GLY A 40 5.21 -2.22 -26.86
C GLY A 40 6.54 -2.71 -26.31
N GLU A 41 7.53 -2.83 -27.19
CA GLU A 41 8.81 -3.48 -26.87
C GLU A 41 9.58 -2.82 -25.72
N GLN A 42 9.38 -1.52 -25.48
CA GLN A 42 10.01 -0.84 -24.35
C GLN A 42 9.49 -1.35 -23.00
N ASP A 43 8.20 -1.65 -22.90
CA ASP A 43 7.55 -2.15 -21.69
C ASP A 43 7.94 -3.60 -21.40
N SER A 44 8.04 -4.42 -22.46
CA SER A 44 8.51 -5.80 -22.33
C SER A 44 9.99 -5.85 -21.89
N LYS A 45 10.85 -5.02 -22.51
CA LYS A 45 12.26 -4.88 -22.08
C LYS A 45 12.38 -4.41 -20.64
N TYR A 46 11.51 -3.49 -20.22
CA TYR A 46 11.46 -3.00 -18.84
C TYR A 46 11.20 -4.15 -17.86
N ILE A 47 10.08 -4.86 -17.99
CA ILE A 47 9.71 -5.90 -17.02
C ILE A 47 10.70 -7.06 -17.02
N TYR A 48 11.25 -7.43 -18.18
CA TYR A 48 12.30 -8.44 -18.25
C TYR A 48 13.60 -8.01 -17.58
N LYS A 49 13.95 -6.72 -17.65
CA LYS A 49 15.08 -6.17 -16.90
C LYS A 49 14.82 -6.21 -15.40
N VAL A 50 13.61 -5.87 -14.94
CA VAL A 50 13.23 -5.97 -13.51
C VAL A 50 13.31 -7.43 -13.03
N ARG A 51 12.71 -8.36 -13.77
CA ARG A 51 12.74 -9.80 -13.48
C ARG A 51 14.18 -10.32 -13.36
N ASN A 52 15.04 -9.94 -14.30
CA ASN A 52 16.44 -10.36 -14.29
C ASN A 52 17.21 -9.71 -13.14
N PHE A 53 16.96 -8.42 -12.86
CA PHE A 53 17.54 -7.73 -11.71
C PHE A 53 17.26 -8.51 -10.43
N VAL A 54 15.99 -8.79 -10.11
CA VAL A 54 15.59 -9.55 -8.92
C VAL A 54 16.28 -10.91 -8.86
N ARG A 55 16.25 -11.69 -9.95
CA ARG A 55 16.86 -13.03 -9.99
C ARG A 55 18.36 -12.98 -9.69
N TYR A 56 19.08 -12.08 -10.36
CA TYR A 56 20.54 -12.01 -10.20
C TYR A 56 20.97 -11.39 -8.88
N THR A 57 20.24 -10.39 -8.36
CA THR A 57 20.53 -9.82 -7.03
C THR A 57 20.21 -10.81 -5.91
N GLU A 58 19.16 -11.62 -6.04
CA GLU A 58 18.85 -12.67 -5.07
C GLU A 58 19.94 -13.76 -5.08
N ILE A 59 20.34 -14.25 -6.25
CA ILE A 59 21.43 -15.23 -6.37
C ILE A 59 22.73 -14.67 -5.78
N ALA A 60 23.14 -13.47 -6.18
CA ALA A 60 24.38 -12.85 -5.73
C ALA A 60 24.38 -12.63 -4.21
N SER A 61 23.33 -12.03 -3.66
CA SER A 61 23.23 -11.77 -2.22
C SER A 61 23.21 -13.05 -1.39
N ARG A 62 22.48 -14.09 -1.83
CA ARG A 62 22.46 -15.39 -1.14
C ARG A 62 23.81 -16.09 -1.24
N SER A 63 24.51 -16.02 -2.36
CA SER A 63 25.88 -16.53 -2.49
C SER A 63 26.85 -15.80 -1.55
N MET A 64 26.77 -14.47 -1.44
CA MET A 64 27.59 -13.70 -0.50
C MET A 64 27.39 -14.14 0.94
N LEU A 65 26.13 -14.30 1.37
CA LEU A 65 25.81 -14.77 2.71
C LEU A 65 26.23 -16.23 2.94
N MET A 66 26.09 -17.09 1.92
CA MET A 66 26.41 -18.52 2.00
C MET A 66 27.92 -18.79 2.10
N PHE A 67 28.75 -18.05 1.37
CA PHE A 67 30.18 -18.32 1.27
C PHE A 67 31.04 -17.36 2.09
N GLY A 68 30.53 -16.16 2.42
CA GLY A 68 31.28 -15.13 3.14
C GLY A 68 30.51 -14.46 4.27
N GLY A 69 29.42 -15.08 4.76
CA GLY A 69 28.52 -14.47 5.75
C GLY A 69 29.19 -14.08 7.08
N TRP A 70 30.29 -14.71 7.48
CA TRP A 70 31.04 -14.32 8.69
C TRP A 70 31.92 -13.09 8.51
N ILE A 71 32.15 -12.62 7.29
CA ILE A 71 32.97 -11.44 7.00
C ILE A 71 32.05 -10.21 7.07
N PRO A 72 32.17 -9.31 8.07
CA PRO A 72 31.15 -8.29 8.31
C PRO A 72 30.83 -7.38 7.11
N PRO A 73 31.82 -6.90 6.32
CA PRO A 73 31.50 -6.17 5.10
C PRO A 73 30.71 -6.98 4.06
N VAL A 74 31.01 -8.27 3.91
CA VAL A 74 30.29 -9.17 2.98
C VAL A 74 28.87 -9.41 3.46
N TRP A 75 28.69 -9.62 4.77
CA TRP A 75 27.37 -9.77 5.37
C TRP A 75 26.51 -8.51 5.16
N LEU A 76 27.05 -7.32 5.46
CA LEU A 76 26.35 -6.06 5.29
C LEU A 76 25.89 -5.86 3.84
N VAL A 77 26.79 -6.05 2.86
CA VAL A 77 26.45 -5.89 1.43
C VAL A 77 25.47 -6.98 0.97
N GLY A 78 25.70 -8.24 1.36
CA GLY A 78 24.82 -9.35 1.02
C GLY A 78 23.41 -9.16 1.57
N THR A 79 23.27 -8.79 2.84
CA THR A 79 21.98 -8.54 3.48
C THR A 79 21.27 -7.31 2.90
N ALA A 80 21.99 -6.20 2.66
CA ALA A 80 21.39 -5.02 2.03
C ALA A 80 20.92 -5.32 0.60
N MET A 81 21.73 -6.02 -0.19
CA MET A 81 21.36 -6.43 -1.55
C MET A 81 20.17 -7.40 -1.55
N LEU A 82 20.11 -8.33 -0.59
CA LEU A 82 18.94 -9.21 -0.43
C LEU A 82 17.68 -8.41 -0.05
N GLY A 83 17.81 -7.41 0.81
CA GLY A 83 16.73 -6.49 1.16
C GLY A 83 16.20 -5.73 -0.06
N VAL A 84 17.10 -5.16 -0.88
CA VAL A 84 16.75 -4.49 -2.14
C VAL A 84 16.08 -5.46 -3.12
N SER A 85 16.63 -6.67 -3.27
CA SER A 85 16.06 -7.71 -4.13
C SER A 85 14.63 -8.05 -3.72
N LYS A 86 14.39 -8.24 -2.42
CA LYS A 86 13.05 -8.51 -1.86
C LYS A 86 12.09 -7.32 -2.00
N ILE A 87 12.58 -6.08 -1.91
CA ILE A 87 11.75 -4.89 -2.16
C ILE A 87 11.31 -4.85 -3.62
N VAL A 88 12.23 -4.97 -4.57
CA VAL A 88 11.93 -4.90 -6.00
C VAL A 88 11.08 -6.11 -6.43
N GLU A 89 11.33 -7.29 -5.89
CA GLU A 89 10.47 -8.45 -6.08
C GLU A 89 9.04 -8.17 -5.63
N ASN A 90 8.87 -7.57 -4.44
CA ASN A 90 7.54 -7.40 -3.87
C ASN A 90 6.77 -6.23 -4.49
N MET A 91 7.42 -5.09 -4.72
CA MET A 91 6.78 -3.84 -5.16
C MET A 91 6.78 -3.66 -6.69
N GLU A 92 7.90 -3.92 -7.36
CA GLU A 92 8.05 -3.58 -8.79
C GLU A 92 7.76 -4.75 -9.72
N LEU A 93 8.06 -5.97 -9.28
CA LEU A 93 7.83 -7.18 -10.07
C LEU A 93 6.50 -7.84 -9.70
N GLY A 94 6.40 -8.39 -8.49
CA GLY A 94 5.29 -9.23 -8.04
C GLY A 94 3.98 -8.48 -7.99
N HIS A 95 3.92 -7.34 -7.28
CA HIS A 95 2.74 -6.48 -7.23
C HIS A 95 2.23 -6.13 -8.63
N ASN A 96 3.10 -5.58 -9.48
CA ASN A 96 2.74 -5.11 -10.83
C ASN A 96 2.30 -6.27 -11.76
N VAL A 97 3.00 -7.40 -11.72
CA VAL A 97 2.60 -8.60 -12.47
C VAL A 97 1.25 -9.14 -11.98
N MET A 98 1.04 -9.20 -10.66
CA MET A 98 -0.18 -9.73 -10.07
C MET A 98 -1.40 -8.79 -10.24
N HIS A 99 -1.18 -7.54 -10.63
CA HIS A 99 -2.22 -6.65 -11.16
C HIS A 99 -2.58 -6.92 -12.63
N GLY A 100 -1.89 -7.83 -13.30
CA GLY A 100 -2.11 -8.16 -14.71
C GLY A 100 -1.49 -7.16 -15.69
N GLN A 101 -0.63 -6.24 -15.20
CA GLN A 101 -0.08 -5.15 -16.01
C GLN A 101 0.68 -5.62 -17.25
N PHE A 102 1.22 -6.85 -17.22
CA PHE A 102 2.02 -7.43 -18.29
C PHE A 102 1.37 -8.65 -18.95
N ASP A 103 0.10 -8.95 -18.67
CA ASP A 103 -0.60 -10.14 -19.19
C ASP A 103 -0.71 -10.12 -20.73
N TRP A 104 -0.72 -8.93 -21.34
CA TRP A 104 -0.72 -8.75 -22.80
C TRP A 104 0.53 -9.32 -23.48
N LEU A 105 1.63 -9.55 -22.75
CA LEU A 105 2.82 -10.24 -23.27
C LEU A 105 2.59 -11.73 -23.53
N ASN A 106 1.55 -12.33 -22.93
CA ASN A 106 1.28 -13.77 -22.97
C ASN A 106 2.49 -14.63 -22.54
N ASP A 107 3.34 -14.11 -21.64
CA ASP A 107 4.48 -14.84 -21.06
C ASP A 107 4.05 -15.57 -19.78
N PRO A 108 4.07 -16.91 -19.71
CA PRO A 108 3.65 -17.66 -18.53
C PRO A 108 4.43 -17.33 -17.25
N SER A 109 5.65 -16.81 -17.37
CA SER A 109 6.47 -16.41 -16.22
C SER A 109 6.09 -15.05 -15.63
N LEU A 110 5.21 -14.31 -16.30
CA LEU A 110 4.72 -12.99 -15.91
C LEU A 110 3.17 -12.93 -15.93
N ARG A 111 2.50 -14.08 -15.85
CA ARG A 111 1.03 -14.15 -15.84
C ARG A 111 0.50 -13.84 -14.44
N GLY A 112 -0.29 -12.78 -14.30
CA GLY A 112 -0.77 -12.28 -13.01
C GLY A 112 -1.60 -13.27 -12.19
N GLU A 113 -2.32 -14.17 -12.88
CA GLU A 113 -3.11 -15.21 -12.22
C GLU A 113 -2.25 -16.27 -11.48
N ASP A 114 -1.09 -16.61 -12.03
CA ASP A 114 -0.23 -17.67 -11.47
C ASP A 114 1.01 -17.16 -10.75
N TYR A 115 1.33 -15.88 -10.89
CA TYR A 115 2.54 -15.32 -10.32
C TYR A 115 2.52 -15.46 -8.78
N ASP A 116 3.53 -16.15 -8.25
CA ASP A 116 3.66 -16.42 -6.82
C ASP A 116 4.88 -15.67 -6.26
N TRP A 117 4.63 -14.45 -5.78
CA TRP A 117 5.67 -13.56 -5.24
C TRP A 117 6.32 -14.03 -3.93
N ASP A 118 7.45 -13.42 -3.57
CA ASP A 118 8.21 -13.66 -2.33
C ASP A 118 7.62 -12.92 -1.12
N ASN A 119 6.37 -13.26 -0.80
CA ASN A 119 5.62 -12.75 0.34
C ASN A 119 4.89 -13.87 1.09
N THR A 120 4.30 -13.59 2.24
CA THR A 120 3.45 -14.51 3.01
C THR A 120 1.98 -14.48 2.59
N CYS A 121 1.54 -13.44 1.88
CA CYS A 121 0.22 -13.39 1.24
C CYS A 121 0.18 -14.30 0.01
N SER A 122 -0.88 -15.11 -0.10
CA SER A 122 -1.10 -15.96 -1.27
C SER A 122 -1.57 -15.12 -2.45
N GLY A 123 -1.35 -15.58 -3.69
CA GLY A 123 -1.83 -14.86 -4.86
C GLY A 123 -3.35 -14.73 -4.94
N ASN A 124 -4.08 -15.74 -4.44
CA ASN A 124 -5.54 -15.69 -4.35
C ASN A 124 -6.02 -14.66 -3.31
N ASP A 125 -5.41 -14.66 -2.13
CA ASP A 125 -5.75 -13.66 -1.10
C ASP A 125 -5.44 -12.26 -1.60
N TRP A 126 -4.28 -12.04 -2.22
CA TRP A 126 -3.91 -10.75 -2.81
C TRP A 126 -4.91 -10.27 -3.86
N ARG A 127 -5.32 -11.14 -4.78
CA ARG A 127 -6.34 -10.80 -5.78
C ARG A 127 -7.67 -10.42 -5.16
N TYR A 128 -8.06 -11.09 -4.07
CA TYR A 128 -9.31 -10.77 -3.39
C TYR A 128 -9.19 -9.50 -2.55
N THR A 129 -8.23 -9.42 -1.63
CA THR A 129 -8.12 -8.30 -0.67
C THR A 129 -7.63 -7.03 -1.32
N HIS A 130 -6.64 -7.12 -2.22
CA HIS A 130 -6.06 -5.94 -2.85
C HIS A 130 -6.72 -5.63 -4.21
N ASN A 131 -6.62 -6.53 -5.19
CA ASN A 131 -7.07 -6.22 -6.56
C ASN A 131 -8.58 -6.02 -6.65
N TYR A 132 -9.37 -6.79 -5.91
CA TYR A 132 -10.82 -6.62 -5.90
C TYR A 132 -11.27 -5.66 -4.80
N MET A 133 -11.06 -6.01 -3.52
CA MET A 133 -11.63 -5.22 -2.42
C MET A 133 -11.04 -3.81 -2.33
N HIS A 134 -9.71 -3.68 -2.21
CA HIS A 134 -9.07 -2.38 -2.08
C HIS A 134 -9.26 -1.52 -3.33
N HIS A 135 -8.88 -1.99 -4.52
CA HIS A 135 -9.00 -1.16 -5.75
C HIS A 135 -10.44 -0.82 -6.16
N THR A 136 -11.43 -1.66 -5.81
CA THR A 136 -12.84 -1.30 -6.06
C THR A 136 -13.33 -0.29 -5.02
N TYR A 137 -13.02 -0.51 -3.74
CA TYR A 137 -13.59 0.22 -2.63
C TYR A 137 -12.60 1.15 -1.91
N THR A 138 -11.55 1.61 -2.58
CA THR A 138 -10.42 2.35 -2.00
C THR A 138 -10.87 3.40 -0.99
N ASN A 139 -10.36 3.28 0.23
CA ASN A 139 -10.60 4.18 1.36
C ASN A 139 -12.07 4.32 1.82
N ILE A 140 -12.96 3.40 1.41
CA ILE A 140 -14.32 3.35 1.95
C ILE A 140 -14.31 2.65 3.30
N VAL A 141 -14.62 3.40 4.35
CA VAL A 141 -14.59 2.93 5.73
C VAL A 141 -15.61 1.81 5.91
N GLY A 142 -15.15 0.67 6.44
CA GLY A 142 -15.97 -0.52 6.66
C GLY A 142 -16.13 -1.43 5.44
N LYS A 143 -15.65 -1.04 4.25
CA LYS A 143 -15.52 -1.92 3.07
C LYS A 143 -14.06 -2.26 2.78
N ASP A 144 -13.21 -1.24 2.72
CA ASP A 144 -11.79 -1.40 2.47
C ASP A 144 -11.04 -1.68 3.78
N HIS A 145 -10.50 -2.90 3.89
CA HIS A 145 -9.75 -3.32 5.06
C HIS A 145 -8.37 -2.67 5.14
N ASP A 146 -7.84 -2.15 4.02
CA ASP A 146 -6.60 -1.36 4.03
C ASP A 146 -6.75 -0.05 4.82
N VAL A 147 -7.98 0.39 5.14
CA VAL A 147 -8.21 1.49 6.09
C VAL A 147 -7.90 1.04 7.52
N GLY A 148 -6.61 0.92 7.81
CA GLY A 148 -6.08 0.59 9.12
C GLY A 148 -5.89 -0.90 9.42
N TYR A 149 -6.10 -1.80 8.44
CA TYR A 149 -5.86 -3.25 8.56
C TYR A 149 -6.57 -3.90 9.77
N GLY A 150 -7.74 -3.36 10.15
CA GLY A 150 -8.50 -3.80 11.32
C GLY A 150 -7.85 -3.52 12.69
N ILE A 151 -6.65 -2.93 12.71
CA ILE A 151 -5.81 -2.77 13.91
C ILE A 151 -5.59 -1.31 14.25
N LEU A 152 -5.31 -0.49 13.24
CA LEU A 152 -5.08 0.93 13.36
C LEU A 152 -6.37 1.68 13.09
N ARG A 153 -6.53 2.81 13.78
CA ARG A 153 -7.46 3.85 13.36
C ARG A 153 -6.71 4.87 12.52
N VAL A 154 -7.05 4.95 11.24
CA VAL A 154 -6.46 5.88 10.27
C VAL A 154 -7.46 6.92 9.78
N SER A 155 -8.73 6.85 10.18
CA SER A 155 -9.71 7.88 9.87
C SER A 155 -10.53 8.29 11.09
N GLU A 156 -10.93 9.55 11.11
CA GLU A 156 -11.87 10.07 12.10
C GLU A 156 -13.28 9.47 11.95
N ASP A 157 -13.62 8.96 10.77
CA ASP A 157 -14.90 8.29 10.48
C ASP A 157 -14.94 6.86 11.07
N GLN A 158 -13.77 6.27 11.36
CA GLN A 158 -13.73 5.01 12.08
C GLN A 158 -14.13 5.26 13.54
N LYS A 159 -14.98 4.38 14.06
CA LYS A 159 -15.35 4.41 15.48
C LYS A 159 -14.10 4.31 16.35
N TRP A 160 -13.97 5.25 17.30
CA TRP A 160 -12.87 5.20 18.25
C TRP A 160 -13.10 4.12 19.33
N GLU A 161 -12.02 3.50 19.78
CA GLU A 161 -11.97 2.43 20.78
C GLU A 161 -10.70 2.62 21.61
N VAL A 162 -10.71 2.17 22.87
CA VAL A 162 -9.59 2.36 23.80
C VAL A 162 -8.26 1.79 23.26
N ARG A 163 -8.32 0.72 22.47
CA ARG A 163 -7.12 0.13 21.83
C ARG A 163 -6.40 1.10 20.88
N HIS A 164 -7.10 2.09 20.33
CA HIS A 164 -6.50 3.07 19.42
C HIS A 164 -5.56 4.05 20.14
N LEU A 165 -5.55 4.10 21.48
CA LEU A 165 -4.45 4.75 22.21
C LEU A 165 -3.08 4.14 21.88
N ALA A 166 -3.05 2.87 21.45
CA ALA A 166 -1.87 2.17 21.00
C ALA A 166 -1.62 2.31 19.48
N ASN A 167 -2.30 3.21 18.76
CA ASN A 167 -2.13 3.38 17.31
C ASN A 167 -0.66 3.51 16.88
N ILE A 168 0.13 4.36 17.56
CA ILE A 168 1.54 4.56 17.23
C ILE A 168 2.38 3.29 17.43
N PRO A 169 2.39 2.62 18.60
CA PRO A 169 3.12 1.37 18.76
C PRO A 169 2.58 0.23 17.87
N LEU A 170 1.27 0.18 17.62
CA LEU A 170 0.68 -0.80 16.69
C LEU A 170 1.11 -0.53 15.24
N ALA A 171 1.23 0.74 14.84
CA ALA A 171 1.71 1.10 13.50
C ALA A 171 3.17 0.68 13.33
N LEU A 172 4.02 0.92 14.33
CA LEU A 172 5.40 0.41 14.33
C LEU A 172 5.44 -1.11 14.22
N GLN A 173 4.64 -1.83 15.02
CA GLN A 173 4.54 -3.28 14.92
C GLN A 173 4.10 -3.73 13.52
N LEU A 174 3.08 -3.09 12.96
CA LEU A 174 2.61 -3.35 11.61
C LEU A 174 3.73 -3.16 10.59
N MET A 175 4.47 -2.05 10.65
CA MET A 175 5.58 -1.79 9.75
C MET A 175 6.69 -2.84 9.85
N PHE A 176 7.03 -3.32 11.05
CA PHE A 176 8.04 -4.37 11.23
C PHE A 176 7.60 -5.74 10.69
N PHE A 177 6.30 -6.04 10.72
CA PHE A 177 5.74 -7.33 10.33
C PHE A 177 4.85 -7.24 9.07
N PHE A 178 5.01 -6.21 8.24
CA PHE A 178 4.05 -5.85 7.18
C PHE A 178 3.62 -7.02 6.29
N GLN A 179 4.55 -7.83 5.77
CA GLN A 179 4.20 -9.00 4.94
C GLN A 179 3.19 -9.94 5.62
N TRP A 180 3.32 -10.11 6.93
CA TRP A 180 2.49 -11.03 7.71
C TRP A 180 1.09 -10.46 7.86
N TYR A 181 0.97 -9.15 8.08
CA TYR A 181 -0.31 -8.46 8.10
C TYR A 181 -1.04 -8.55 6.76
N VAL A 182 -0.33 -8.31 5.65
CA VAL A 182 -0.88 -8.53 4.30
C VAL A 182 -1.30 -10.00 4.10
N GLY A 183 -0.53 -10.95 4.66
CA GLY A 183 -0.83 -12.38 4.55
C GLY A 183 -2.03 -12.87 5.37
N VAL A 184 -2.35 -12.21 6.49
CA VAL A 184 -3.51 -12.55 7.32
C VAL A 184 -4.70 -11.63 7.10
N GLN A 185 -4.59 -10.67 6.19
CA GLN A 185 -5.58 -9.62 5.99
C GLN A 185 -6.98 -10.19 5.75
N ASN A 186 -7.10 -11.16 4.84
CA ASN A 186 -8.35 -11.84 4.50
C ASN A 186 -9.03 -12.55 5.69
N LEU A 187 -8.31 -12.74 6.81
CA LEU A 187 -8.86 -13.42 7.98
C LEU A 187 -9.69 -12.50 8.87
N HIS A 188 -9.55 -11.18 8.75
CA HIS A 188 -10.20 -10.17 9.58
C HIS A 188 -10.06 -10.52 11.07
N LEU A 189 -8.82 -10.60 11.56
CA LEU A 189 -8.53 -11.17 12.88
C LEU A 189 -9.20 -10.42 14.04
N GLU A 190 -9.55 -9.15 13.86
CA GLU A 190 -10.34 -8.36 14.80
C GLU A 190 -11.75 -8.93 15.04
N ASP A 191 -12.35 -9.63 14.07
CA ASP A 191 -13.64 -10.31 14.25
C ASP A 191 -13.54 -11.44 15.28
N ALA A 192 -12.37 -12.06 15.43
CA ALA A 192 -12.10 -13.07 16.45
C ALA A 192 -11.50 -12.49 17.74
N LEU A 193 -10.65 -11.47 17.62
CA LEU A 193 -9.90 -10.90 18.74
C LEU A 193 -10.68 -9.83 19.50
N VAL A 194 -11.43 -8.97 18.81
CA VAL A 194 -12.11 -7.79 19.34
C VAL A 194 -13.62 -8.01 19.35
N TYR A 195 -14.23 -8.22 18.18
CA TYR A 195 -15.69 -8.21 18.04
C TYR A 195 -16.36 -9.54 18.41
N LYS A 196 -15.61 -10.63 18.45
CA LYS A 196 -16.10 -11.98 18.81
C LYS A 196 -17.22 -12.49 17.90
N THR A 197 -17.27 -12.01 16.66
CA THR A 197 -18.21 -12.42 15.60
C THR A 197 -17.70 -13.65 14.84
N LYS A 198 -16.39 -13.94 14.90
CA LYS A 198 -15.75 -15.10 14.25
C LYS A 198 -15.09 -16.02 15.27
N THR A 199 -15.31 -17.33 15.12
CA THR A 199 -14.68 -18.35 15.98
C THR A 199 -13.26 -18.70 15.52
N TRP A 200 -12.39 -19.12 16.44
CA TRP A 200 -11.04 -19.59 16.09
C TRP A 200 -11.03 -20.81 15.17
N LYS A 201 -12.09 -21.64 15.21
CA LYS A 201 -12.25 -22.76 14.27
C LYS A 201 -12.45 -22.26 12.84
N GLN A 202 -13.25 -21.21 12.65
CA GLN A 202 -13.43 -20.56 11.35
C GLN A 202 -12.12 -19.90 10.90
N VAL A 203 -11.46 -19.12 11.76
CA VAL A 203 -10.15 -18.52 11.43
C VAL A 203 -9.14 -19.57 10.98
N TRP A 204 -9.06 -20.71 11.66
CA TRP A 204 -8.14 -21.78 11.28
C TRP A 204 -8.46 -22.41 9.92
N ALA A 205 -9.75 -22.57 9.61
CA ALA A 205 -10.20 -23.07 8.32
C ALA A 205 -9.85 -22.09 7.19
N ASP A 206 -10.18 -20.81 7.37
CA ASP A 206 -9.94 -19.75 6.38
C ASP A 206 -8.44 -19.51 6.16
N ALA A 207 -7.61 -19.71 7.19
CA ALA A 207 -6.16 -19.55 7.13
C ALA A 207 -5.41 -20.67 6.38
N ALA A 208 -6.09 -21.58 5.67
CA ALA A 208 -5.45 -22.72 5.01
C ALA A 208 -4.37 -22.29 3.99
N GLU A 209 -4.71 -21.36 3.08
CA GLU A 209 -3.78 -20.87 2.05
C GLU A 209 -2.65 -20.04 2.67
N PHE A 210 -2.98 -19.12 3.60
CA PHE A 210 -1.98 -18.41 4.39
C PHE A 210 -1.00 -19.36 5.07
N ARG A 211 -1.48 -20.38 5.79
CA ARG A 211 -0.60 -21.34 6.51
C ARG A 211 0.30 -22.10 5.55
N LYS A 212 -0.21 -22.51 4.38
CA LYS A 212 0.57 -23.19 3.34
C LYS A 212 1.68 -22.27 2.80
N LYS A 213 1.35 -21.01 2.49
CA LYS A 213 2.30 -20.02 1.99
C LYS A 213 3.33 -19.63 3.06
N ALA A 214 2.88 -19.31 4.27
CA ALA A 214 3.70 -19.02 5.43
C ALA A 214 4.69 -20.14 5.74
N LYS A 215 4.24 -21.41 5.76
CA LYS A 215 5.12 -22.56 5.96
C LYS A 215 6.20 -22.63 4.88
N ARG A 216 5.86 -22.44 3.61
CA ARG A 216 6.83 -22.43 2.50
C ARG A 216 7.88 -21.34 2.70
N GLN A 217 7.46 -20.12 3.03
CA GLN A 217 8.38 -19.00 3.23
C GLN A 217 9.28 -19.20 4.45
N VAL A 218 8.72 -19.69 5.56
CA VAL A 218 9.48 -19.95 6.79
C VAL A 218 10.52 -21.05 6.56
N LEU A 219 10.10 -22.16 5.95
CA LEU A 219 11.03 -23.25 5.61
C LEU A 219 12.10 -22.80 4.63
N LYS A 220 11.77 -21.95 3.65
CA LYS A 220 12.75 -21.44 2.68
C LYS A 220 13.80 -20.55 3.36
N ASP A 221 13.37 -19.46 3.99
CA ASP A 221 14.28 -18.40 4.47
C ASP A 221 14.95 -18.72 5.81
N TYR A 222 14.32 -19.52 6.68
CA TYR A 222 14.84 -19.77 8.04
C TYR A 222 15.27 -21.21 8.31
N VAL A 223 15.05 -22.13 7.37
CA VAL A 223 15.48 -23.54 7.50
C VAL A 223 16.38 -23.94 6.35
N PHE A 224 15.88 -23.95 5.11
CA PHE A 224 16.58 -24.45 3.93
C PHE A 224 17.86 -23.66 3.66
N PHE A 225 17.78 -22.34 3.43
CA PHE A 225 18.96 -21.54 3.12
C PHE A 225 20.01 -21.53 4.25
N PRO A 226 19.63 -21.35 5.53
CA PRO A 226 20.59 -21.50 6.62
C PRO A 226 21.22 -22.90 6.70
N ALA A 227 20.43 -23.97 6.54
CA ALA A 227 20.93 -25.35 6.67
C ALA A 227 21.97 -25.69 5.59
N ILE A 228 21.72 -25.34 4.32
CA ILE A 228 22.67 -25.60 3.24
C ILE A 228 23.93 -24.71 3.33
N ALA A 229 23.89 -23.63 4.11
CA ALA A 229 25.04 -22.77 4.36
C ALA A 229 26.02 -23.35 5.39
N THR A 230 25.66 -24.45 6.08
CA THR A 230 26.51 -25.18 7.04
C THR A 230 27.15 -24.26 8.10
N ILE A 231 28.44 -23.96 8.00
CA ILE A 231 29.15 -23.05 8.91
C ILE A 231 28.57 -21.64 8.88
N ASN A 232 27.99 -21.18 7.77
CA ASN A 232 27.35 -19.87 7.61
C ASN A 232 25.87 -19.85 8.00
N PHE A 233 25.39 -20.84 8.77
CA PHE A 233 23.99 -20.94 9.21
C PHE A 233 23.48 -19.65 9.87
N ILE A 234 24.18 -19.15 10.88
CA ILE A 234 23.77 -17.96 11.64
C ILE A 234 23.82 -16.69 10.78
N PRO A 235 24.89 -16.41 10.01
CA PRO A 235 24.91 -15.30 9.07
C PRO A 235 23.75 -15.30 8.07
N VAL A 236 23.42 -16.44 7.47
CA VAL A 236 22.33 -16.56 6.50
C VAL A 236 20.98 -16.38 7.17
N LEU A 237 20.76 -17.00 8.34
CA LEU A 237 19.54 -16.83 9.13
C LEU A 237 19.30 -15.35 9.49
N ALA A 238 20.33 -14.69 10.05
CA ALA A 238 20.26 -13.27 10.40
C ALA A 238 20.08 -12.39 9.16
N GLY A 239 20.79 -12.69 8.07
CA GLY A 239 20.69 -11.94 6.83
C GLY A 239 19.30 -12.02 6.20
N ASN A 240 18.66 -13.19 6.20
CA ASN A 240 17.26 -13.35 5.76
C ASN A 240 16.29 -12.58 6.66
N ALA A 241 16.46 -12.64 7.99
CA ALA A 241 15.61 -11.92 8.93
C ALA A 241 15.69 -10.40 8.73
N VAL A 242 16.91 -9.86 8.63
CA VAL A 242 17.14 -8.42 8.43
C VAL A 242 16.66 -7.97 7.06
N ALA A 243 16.89 -8.75 6.00
CA ALA A 243 16.37 -8.42 4.66
C ALA A 243 14.83 -8.37 4.62
N ASN A 244 14.16 -9.28 5.33
CA ASN A 244 12.70 -9.25 5.47
C ASN A 244 12.21 -8.00 6.25
N ILE A 245 12.93 -7.59 7.31
CA ILE A 245 12.63 -6.37 8.06
C ILE A 245 12.82 -5.13 7.17
N ILE A 246 13.91 -5.05 6.42
CA ILE A 246 14.17 -3.96 5.45
C ILE A 246 13.00 -3.84 4.47
N ARG A 247 12.58 -4.96 3.86
CA ARG A 247 11.42 -4.98 2.96
C ARG A 247 10.15 -4.53 3.69
N ASN A 248 9.85 -5.06 4.87
CA ASN A 248 8.63 -4.70 5.60
C ASN A 248 8.55 -3.20 5.91
N LEU A 249 9.63 -2.61 6.43
CA LEU A 249 9.70 -1.18 6.75
C LEU A 249 9.55 -0.32 5.50
N TRP A 250 10.20 -0.71 4.40
CA TRP A 250 10.11 0.01 3.14
C TRP A 250 8.71 -0.08 2.52
N SER A 251 8.20 -1.28 2.31
CA SER A 251 6.88 -1.52 1.70
C SER A 251 5.76 -0.85 2.50
N SER A 252 5.78 -0.97 3.83
CA SER A 252 4.79 -0.29 4.67
C SER A 252 4.87 1.24 4.56
N ALA A 253 6.07 1.81 4.53
CA ALA A 253 6.23 3.26 4.36
C ALA A 253 5.71 3.75 2.99
N VAL A 254 5.94 2.99 1.92
CA VAL A 254 5.41 3.28 0.58
C VAL A 254 3.88 3.24 0.57
N ILE A 255 3.27 2.17 1.08
CA ILE A 255 1.81 2.02 1.10
C ILE A 255 1.14 3.08 1.98
N PHE A 256 1.72 3.36 3.14
CA PHE A 256 1.22 4.39 4.05
C PHE A 256 1.26 5.79 3.41
N ASN A 257 2.34 6.10 2.69
CA ASN A 257 2.45 7.35 1.93
C ASN A 257 1.45 7.45 0.78
N GLY A 258 0.90 6.33 0.31
CA GLY A 258 -0.14 6.28 -0.71
C GLY A 258 -1.55 6.54 -0.17
N HIS A 259 -1.84 6.11 1.05
CA HIS A 259 -3.23 6.00 1.55
C HIS A 259 -3.54 6.76 2.84
N PHE A 260 -2.56 6.99 3.71
CA PHE A 260 -2.82 7.51 5.07
C PHE A 260 -2.27 8.92 5.29
N THR A 261 -1.97 9.65 4.22
CA THR A 261 -1.48 11.02 4.33
C THR A 261 -2.59 11.94 4.83
N GLU A 262 -2.24 13.14 5.31
CA GLU A 262 -3.23 14.05 5.91
C GLU A 262 -4.36 14.45 4.94
N ASP A 263 -4.06 14.52 3.65
CA ASP A 263 -5.01 14.95 2.61
C ASP A 263 -5.66 13.79 1.85
N ALA A 264 -5.33 12.53 2.17
CA ALA A 264 -6.00 11.36 1.61
C ALA A 264 -7.40 11.22 2.20
N GLU A 265 -8.43 11.39 1.39
CA GLU A 265 -9.81 11.32 1.86
C GLU A 265 -10.23 9.88 2.17
N THR A 266 -11.12 9.74 3.16
CA THR A 266 -11.89 8.52 3.39
C THR A 266 -13.36 8.79 3.13
N PHE A 267 -14.05 7.74 2.70
CA PHE A 267 -15.42 7.80 2.23
C PHE A 267 -16.30 6.87 3.07
N GLU A 268 -17.58 7.19 3.18
CA GLU A 268 -18.56 6.28 3.74
C GLU A 268 -19.05 5.31 2.66
N ALA A 269 -19.70 4.22 3.07
CA ALA A 269 -20.17 3.19 2.14
C ALA A 269 -21.40 3.62 1.32
N ASP A 270 -21.95 4.80 1.59
CA ASP A 270 -23.15 5.29 0.94
C ASP A 270 -22.92 5.50 -0.57
N ASN A 271 -23.91 5.16 -1.37
CA ASN A 271 -23.94 5.39 -2.83
C ASN A 271 -22.87 4.67 -3.69
N THR A 272 -22.02 3.83 -3.10
CA THR A 272 -21.01 3.04 -3.85
C THR A 272 -21.58 2.02 -4.83
N GLU A 273 -22.82 1.57 -4.65
CA GLU A 273 -23.48 0.61 -5.55
C GLU A 273 -23.92 1.24 -6.89
N ASN A 274 -24.12 2.56 -6.92
CA ASN A 274 -24.60 3.29 -8.09
C ASN A 274 -23.54 4.30 -8.61
N GLU A 275 -22.31 4.21 -8.13
CA GLU A 275 -21.20 5.07 -8.53
C GLU A 275 -20.89 4.88 -10.02
N THR A 276 -20.89 5.99 -10.76
CA THR A 276 -20.43 5.98 -12.15
C THR A 276 -18.91 5.86 -12.21
N LYS A 277 -18.35 5.36 -13.33
CA LYS A 277 -16.89 5.29 -13.50
C LYS A 277 -16.18 6.64 -13.33
N ALA A 278 -16.84 7.73 -13.71
CA ALA A 278 -16.31 9.08 -13.55
C ALA A 278 -16.22 9.52 -12.08
N GLU A 279 -17.25 9.22 -11.29
CA GLU A 279 -17.23 9.45 -9.85
C GLU A 279 -16.20 8.55 -9.15
N TRP A 280 -16.09 7.29 -9.59
CA TRP A 280 -15.04 6.36 -9.14
C TRP A 280 -13.65 6.96 -9.39
N TYR A 281 -13.38 7.52 -10.57
CA TYR A 281 -12.09 8.18 -10.84
C TYR A 281 -11.80 9.34 -9.88
N LEU A 282 -12.79 10.18 -9.58
CA LEU A 282 -12.63 11.25 -8.60
C LEU A 282 -12.33 10.72 -7.21
N ARG A 283 -13.04 9.67 -6.78
CA ARG A 283 -12.79 9.01 -5.49
C ARG A 283 -11.39 8.44 -5.40
N GLN A 284 -10.92 7.76 -6.45
CA GLN A 284 -9.56 7.21 -6.50
C GLN A 284 -8.47 8.29 -6.38
N ILE A 285 -8.64 9.42 -7.08
CA ILE A 285 -7.72 10.57 -6.98
C ILE A 285 -7.72 11.16 -5.56
N ARG A 286 -8.90 11.35 -4.98
CA ARG A 286 -9.07 12.00 -3.67
C ARG A 286 -8.66 11.11 -2.50
N GLY A 287 -8.79 9.79 -2.65
CA GLY A 287 -8.36 8.80 -1.65
C GLY A 287 -6.87 8.46 -1.70
N SER A 288 -6.18 8.82 -2.76
CA SER A 288 -4.78 8.43 -2.97
C SER A 288 -3.83 9.61 -2.87
N SER A 289 -2.56 9.32 -2.63
CA SER A 289 -1.51 10.33 -2.44
C SER A 289 -0.25 9.92 -3.17
N ASN A 290 0.34 10.85 -3.90
CA ASN A 290 1.62 10.65 -4.54
C ASN A 290 2.77 11.15 -3.68
N PHE A 291 3.95 10.61 -3.96
CA PHE A 291 5.19 11.19 -3.46
C PHE A 291 6.26 11.38 -4.53
N THR A 292 6.94 12.52 -4.49
CA THR A 292 8.02 12.83 -5.43
C THR A 292 9.34 12.18 -5.01
N GLY A 293 10.17 11.89 -6.01
CA GLY A 293 11.50 11.31 -5.83
C GLY A 293 12.28 11.28 -7.14
N GLY A 294 13.48 10.71 -7.10
CA GLY A 294 14.22 10.38 -8.32
C GLY A 294 13.84 9.00 -8.86
N LYS A 295 14.41 8.62 -10.01
CA LYS A 295 14.17 7.31 -10.65
C LYS A 295 14.34 6.10 -9.72
N TRP A 296 15.30 6.17 -8.79
CA TRP A 296 15.51 5.12 -7.81
C TRP A 296 14.33 4.99 -6.84
N MET A 297 13.71 6.10 -6.44
CA MET A 297 12.56 6.11 -5.53
C MET A 297 11.36 5.49 -6.22
N HIS A 298 11.08 5.92 -7.45
CA HIS A 298 10.03 5.35 -8.30
C HIS A 298 10.20 3.83 -8.43
N PHE A 299 11.38 3.37 -8.87
CA PHE A 299 11.69 1.95 -9.01
C PHE A 299 11.61 1.15 -7.70
N MET A 300 12.21 1.65 -6.61
CA MET A 300 12.17 0.97 -5.31
C MET A 300 10.75 0.92 -4.72
N SER A 301 9.88 1.85 -5.09
CA SER A 301 8.47 1.86 -4.69
C SER A 301 7.56 1.02 -5.57
N GLY A 302 8.03 0.39 -6.65
CA GLY A 302 7.13 -0.27 -7.59
C GLY A 302 6.38 0.69 -8.52
N ASN A 303 6.88 1.92 -8.64
CA ASN A 303 6.19 3.12 -9.11
C ASN A 303 4.95 3.54 -8.28
N LEU A 304 4.75 3.00 -7.08
CA LEU A 304 3.70 3.42 -6.13
C LEU A 304 3.92 4.82 -5.55
N SER A 305 5.03 5.47 -5.88
CA SER A 305 5.15 6.94 -5.84
C SER A 305 4.04 7.67 -6.61
N HIS A 306 3.45 6.99 -7.61
CA HIS A 306 2.33 7.42 -8.44
C HIS A 306 1.05 6.67 -8.05
N GLN A 307 0.73 6.64 -6.74
CA GLN A 307 -0.42 5.93 -6.19
C GLN A 307 -1.75 6.36 -6.82
N ILE A 308 -1.92 7.64 -7.12
CA ILE A 308 -3.11 8.16 -7.81
C ILE A 308 -3.27 7.47 -9.17
N GLU A 309 -2.22 7.42 -9.99
CA GLU A 309 -2.25 6.77 -11.30
C GLU A 309 -2.41 5.26 -11.18
N HIS A 310 -1.79 4.64 -10.18
CA HIS A 310 -1.97 3.23 -9.88
C HIS A 310 -3.44 2.88 -9.57
N HIS A 311 -4.11 3.69 -8.77
CA HIS A 311 -5.53 3.50 -8.43
C HIS A 311 -6.48 3.82 -9.58
N LEU A 312 -6.13 4.77 -10.44
CA LEU A 312 -6.88 5.02 -11.66
C LEU A 312 -6.76 3.85 -12.65
N PHE A 313 -5.54 3.34 -12.84
CA PHE A 313 -5.17 2.38 -13.89
C PHE A 313 -4.29 1.23 -13.33
N PRO A 314 -4.84 0.36 -12.47
CA PRO A 314 -4.05 -0.68 -11.80
C PRO A 314 -3.44 -1.71 -12.77
N ASP A 315 -4.09 -1.92 -13.91
CA ASP A 315 -3.71 -2.82 -15.00
C ASP A 315 -2.78 -2.18 -16.05
N MET A 316 -2.43 -0.90 -15.91
CA MET A 316 -1.43 -0.26 -16.78
C MET A 316 -0.01 -0.59 -16.29
N PRO A 317 0.94 -0.93 -17.19
CA PRO A 317 2.36 -1.07 -16.84
C PRO A 317 2.89 0.10 -16.01
N ALA A 318 3.38 -0.20 -14.81
CA ALA A 318 3.77 0.79 -13.82
C ALA A 318 4.87 1.76 -14.29
N ASN A 319 5.70 1.35 -15.25
CA ASN A 319 6.70 2.21 -15.90
C ASN A 319 6.09 3.34 -16.76
N ARG A 320 4.77 3.35 -16.97
CA ARG A 320 4.04 4.41 -17.67
C ARG A 320 3.42 5.44 -16.74
N TYR A 321 3.39 5.21 -15.43
CA TYR A 321 2.81 6.18 -14.50
C TYR A 321 3.54 7.52 -14.52
N GLU A 322 4.85 7.55 -14.76
CA GLU A 322 5.63 8.80 -14.92
C GLU A 322 5.14 9.64 -16.13
N GLU A 323 4.63 8.98 -17.19
CA GLU A 323 4.05 9.63 -18.38
C GLU A 323 2.63 10.14 -18.11
N VAL A 324 1.84 9.38 -17.34
CA VAL A 324 0.42 9.68 -17.04
C VAL A 324 0.26 10.77 -15.98
N ALA A 325 1.09 10.74 -14.95
CA ALA A 325 0.99 11.61 -13.78
C ALA A 325 0.88 13.12 -14.12
N PRO A 326 1.72 13.71 -15.00
CA PRO A 326 1.58 15.12 -15.36
C PRO A 326 0.27 15.44 -16.07
N LYS A 327 -0.28 14.51 -16.88
CA LYS A 327 -1.56 14.68 -17.58
C LYS A 327 -2.74 14.69 -16.61
N ILE A 328 -2.76 13.74 -15.66
CA ILE A 328 -3.79 13.66 -14.62
C ILE A 328 -3.72 14.89 -13.70
N ARG A 329 -2.52 15.31 -13.30
CA ARG A 329 -2.33 16.51 -12.46
C ARG A 329 -2.83 17.77 -13.16
N ALA A 330 -2.51 17.96 -14.43
CA ALA A 330 -2.99 19.10 -15.20
C ALA A 330 -4.52 19.10 -15.28
N LEU A 331 -5.12 17.93 -15.55
CA LEU A 331 -6.58 17.78 -15.56
C LEU A 331 -7.20 18.07 -14.18
N CYS A 332 -6.60 17.61 -13.09
CA CYS A 332 -7.04 17.92 -11.73
C CYS A 332 -7.02 19.43 -11.48
N ALA A 333 -5.95 20.13 -11.90
CA ALA A 333 -5.84 21.58 -11.74
C ALA A 333 -6.93 22.34 -12.52
N GLU A 334 -7.29 21.90 -13.74
CA GLU A 334 -8.36 22.52 -14.54
C GLU A 334 -9.73 22.45 -13.85
N TYR A 335 -10.02 21.38 -13.11
CA TYR A 335 -11.29 21.16 -12.42
C TYR A 335 -11.23 21.53 -10.93
N GLY A 336 -10.10 22.02 -10.43
CA GLY A 336 -9.93 22.34 -9.01
C GLY A 336 -9.95 21.12 -8.10
N ILE A 337 -9.57 19.94 -8.60
CA ILE A 337 -9.43 18.71 -7.80
C ILE A 337 -8.04 18.70 -7.16
N ASN A 338 -7.96 18.40 -5.87
CA ASN A 338 -6.69 18.34 -5.15
C ASN A 338 -5.89 17.11 -5.59
N TYR A 339 -4.79 17.34 -6.30
CA TYR A 339 -3.82 16.30 -6.61
C TYR A 339 -2.81 16.19 -5.45
N ASN A 340 -3.07 15.29 -4.51
CA ASN A 340 -2.31 15.18 -3.27
C ASN A 340 -0.90 14.64 -3.54
N GLU A 341 0.09 15.53 -3.51
CA GLU A 341 1.49 15.17 -3.72
C GLU A 341 2.44 15.96 -2.80
N ALA A 342 3.44 15.28 -2.26
CA ALA A 342 4.56 15.90 -1.55
C ALA A 342 5.84 15.06 -1.70
N ASN A 343 6.99 15.49 -1.18
CA ASN A 343 8.14 14.59 -1.12
C ASN A 343 7.89 13.43 -0.14
N PHE A 344 8.60 12.31 -0.31
CA PHE A 344 8.44 11.09 0.50
C PHE A 344 8.43 11.36 2.01
N MET A 345 9.39 12.13 2.52
CA MET A 345 9.51 12.38 3.96
C MET A 345 8.37 13.24 4.51
N LYS A 346 7.89 14.21 3.71
CA LYS A 346 6.72 15.01 4.08
C LYS A 346 5.46 14.15 4.13
N GLN A 347 5.19 13.32 3.11
CA GLN A 347 4.05 12.40 3.17
C GLN A 347 4.16 11.46 4.38
N PHE A 348 5.34 10.88 4.59
CA PHE A 348 5.57 9.97 5.71
C PHE A 348 5.30 10.62 7.06
N TRP A 349 5.74 11.87 7.26
CA TRP A 349 5.45 12.60 8.48
C TRP A 349 3.95 12.87 8.67
N THR A 350 3.23 13.23 7.59
CA THR A 350 1.78 13.45 7.68
C THR A 350 1.01 12.19 8.09
N VAL A 351 1.48 11.00 7.69
CA VAL A 351 0.91 9.72 8.16
C VAL A 351 1.03 9.61 9.67
N TRP A 352 2.20 9.87 10.25
CA TRP A 352 2.37 9.80 11.70
C TRP A 352 1.54 10.83 12.46
N VAL A 353 1.41 12.05 11.91
CA VAL A 353 0.52 13.06 12.44
C VAL A 353 -0.93 12.57 12.42
N ARG A 354 -1.37 11.98 11.31
CA ARG A 354 -2.72 11.40 11.17
C ARG A 354 -2.97 10.27 12.16
N LEU A 355 -2.02 9.33 12.30
CA LEU A 355 -2.09 8.24 13.28
C LEU A 355 -2.18 8.76 14.71
N ALA A 356 -1.39 9.79 15.05
CA ALA A 356 -1.41 10.43 16.36
C ALA A 356 -2.75 11.12 16.64
N LYS A 357 -3.30 11.88 15.66
CA LYS A 357 -4.64 12.47 15.74
C LYS A 357 -5.70 11.38 15.97
N CYS A 358 -5.65 10.32 15.16
CA CYS A 358 -6.61 9.22 15.22
C CYS A 358 -6.47 8.35 16.47
N SER A 359 -5.37 8.47 17.22
CA SER A 359 -5.17 7.77 18.49
C SER A 359 -6.16 8.22 19.56
N LEU A 360 -6.70 9.43 19.44
CA LEU A 360 -7.64 10.04 20.37
C LEU A 360 -9.06 10.13 19.78
N PRO A 361 -10.10 10.22 20.62
CA PRO A 361 -11.44 10.58 20.18
C PRO A 361 -11.47 11.96 19.48
N ASN A 362 -12.35 12.12 18.48
CA ASN A 362 -12.41 13.31 17.61
C ASN A 362 -12.68 14.61 18.39
N ASP A 363 -13.37 14.52 19.53
CA ASP A 363 -13.77 15.63 20.38
C ASP A 363 -12.70 16.08 21.38
N VAL A 364 -11.60 15.35 21.57
CA VAL A 364 -10.56 15.71 22.55
C VAL A 364 -9.94 17.08 22.24
N GLY A 365 -9.66 17.38 20.97
CA GLY A 365 -9.06 18.66 20.57
C GLY A 365 -9.98 19.85 20.86
N SER A 366 -11.28 19.71 20.57
CA SER A 366 -12.27 20.76 20.84
C SER A 366 -12.50 20.93 22.34
N HIS A 367 -12.52 19.84 23.11
CA HIS A 367 -12.60 19.88 24.57
C HIS A 367 -11.36 20.53 25.22
N LEU A 368 -10.14 20.24 24.74
CA LEU A 368 -8.92 20.86 25.26
C LEU A 368 -8.89 22.37 24.97
N ALA A 369 -9.25 22.77 23.75
CA ALA A 369 -9.32 24.18 23.37
C ALA A 369 -10.36 24.94 24.20
N GLN A 370 -11.53 24.36 24.44
CA GLN A 370 -12.55 24.92 25.32
C GLN A 370 -12.07 25.00 26.78
N ALA A 371 -11.39 23.98 27.29
CA ALA A 371 -10.84 23.96 28.65
C ALA A 371 -9.79 25.06 28.85
N ILE A 372 -8.84 25.20 27.90
CA ILE A 372 -7.82 26.24 27.92
C ILE A 372 -8.45 27.63 27.81
N SER A 373 -9.46 27.80 26.95
CA SER A 373 -10.19 29.06 26.82
C SER A 373 -10.89 29.45 28.14
N LYS A 374 -11.58 28.50 28.79
CA LYS A 374 -12.20 28.70 30.11
C LYS A 374 -11.17 29.04 31.19
N LEU A 375 -10.00 28.40 31.18
CA LEU A 375 -8.92 28.65 32.14
C LEU A 375 -8.32 30.06 31.94
N LYS A 376 -8.06 30.45 30.68
CA LYS A 376 -7.58 31.80 30.32
C LYS A 376 -8.60 32.88 30.68
N ALA A 377 -9.89 32.62 30.50
CA ALA A 377 -10.94 33.53 30.93
C ALA A 377 -10.91 33.73 32.45
N LYS A 378 -10.84 32.64 33.24
CA LYS A 378 -10.73 32.74 34.72
C LYS A 378 -9.48 33.49 35.19
N LEU A 379 -8.35 33.32 34.50
CA LEU A 379 -7.08 33.99 34.82
C LEU A 379 -7.00 35.46 34.37
N LYS A 380 -7.92 35.92 33.51
CA LYS A 380 -8.04 37.35 33.15
C LYS A 380 -8.96 38.14 34.10
N PHE A 381 -9.68 37.44 34.98
CA PHE A 381 -10.56 38.03 36.00
C PHE A 381 -10.01 37.85 37.43
N ALA A 382 -8.77 37.41 37.57
CA ALA A 382 -7.97 37.40 38.79
C ALA A 382 -6.80 38.36 38.60
#